data_AF-A0A969GKQ6-F1
#
_entry.id   AF-A0A969GKQ6-F1
#
_cell.length_a   1.000
_cell.length_b   1.000
_cell.length_c   1.000
_cell.angle_alpha   90.00
_cell.angle_beta   90.00
_cell.angle_gamma   90.00
#
_symmetry.space_group_name_H-M   'P 1'
#
loop_
_entity.id
_entity.type
_entity.pdbx_description
1 polymer ?
#
loop_
_entity_poly.entity_id
_entity_poly.type
_entity_poly.pdbx_seq_one_letter_code
_entity_poly.pdbx_strand_id
1 'polypeptide(L)'
;NEAGVDFNKNADVGADQQRKLLYEINKSAAAYFADILQHHPAAQPARSYLDRRGIDAATRERFQLGFALDSWNSLRDYLGERGYAVEQLLTAGLVKQNEARDSIYDAFRNRVMIPIRDQQGRLIGFGGRVLGDDQPKYLNTAETPVFHKSHVVYGLDLAYEPIRSAGNVVIVEGYMDVIAGHQHGFSNLVACMGTSLTADQLRQLQRFTNDFIFALDADSAGQQATIRGLNQARQALTKVRRPTFTRSGQVRLADRLGANLFVTSMPAGRDPDDVIRQDPSLWQQLVAQAQPLVDFYFQTIQAQVDLQSARGKGEAVAELAPLIAELDDEIERQHYVQQLSRLVQIDEMVIAGRVQASARTSHIDPDRKNGRTMGRIRIGRNSVADDAPPPDDEVNPSGPEMSTNGQHPQPSQRSSSGGRKLVVDVGQGIRELEDHLLANLLREPDLFVWLAQECERLEISPLSGSDFNHVENQEILRALNRFIHSDEPWSMEVFQDILISHLHGRLGRLVVYGLQQPACNTAGLKEHTLKALIRLRIQRLSAKITHVRFLQEDASRDGSEDDAKDLLTINNKSTRELFHLQRVLLRRERPEQGMRVH
;
A
#
# COMPACT_ATOMS: atom_id res chain seq x y z
N ASN A 1 -31.55 -21.88 -9.12
CA ASN A 1 -30.10 -21.84 -9.40
C ASN A 1 -29.40 -21.02 -8.34
N GLU A 2 -29.20 -21.63 -7.18
CA GLU A 2 -28.26 -21.17 -6.15
C GLU A 2 -26.86 -21.57 -6.61
N ALA A 3 -25.93 -20.62 -6.65
CA ALA A 3 -24.50 -20.91 -6.79
C ALA A 3 -23.87 -20.75 -5.40
N GLY A 4 -23.67 -21.87 -4.72
CA GLY A 4 -22.95 -21.94 -3.45
C GLY A 4 -21.46 -21.69 -3.66
N VAL A 5 -20.90 -20.78 -2.86
CA VAL A 5 -19.46 -20.63 -2.68
C VAL A 5 -19.10 -21.43 -1.43
N ASP A 6 -18.58 -22.64 -1.62
CA ASP A 6 -18.03 -23.46 -0.53
C ASP A 6 -16.71 -22.83 -0.07
N PHE A 7 -16.73 -22.15 1.07
CA PHE A 7 -15.52 -21.77 1.80
C PHE A 7 -14.93 -23.02 2.44
N ASN A 8 -13.77 -23.45 1.95
CA ASN A 8 -13.05 -24.64 2.40
C ASN A 8 -12.42 -24.45 3.80
N LYS A 9 -13.24 -24.44 4.86
CA LYS A 9 -12.83 -24.25 6.26
C LYS A 9 -11.90 -25.35 6.79
N ASN A 10 -11.91 -26.54 6.19
CA ASN A 10 -11.10 -27.68 6.68
C ASN A 10 -9.62 -27.60 6.28
N ALA A 11 -9.30 -26.99 5.14
CA ALA A 11 -7.91 -26.79 4.71
C ALA A 11 -7.20 -25.72 5.57
N ASP A 12 -7.94 -24.69 5.98
CA ASP A 12 -7.45 -23.56 6.78
C ASP A 12 -7.07 -23.99 8.21
N VAL A 13 -7.88 -24.88 8.81
CA VAL A 13 -7.62 -25.43 10.16
C VAL A 13 -6.35 -26.28 10.21
N GLY A 14 -6.09 -27.09 9.16
CA GLY A 14 -4.88 -27.92 9.07
C GLY A 14 -3.59 -27.10 8.91
N ALA A 15 -3.63 -26.06 8.08
CA ALA A 15 -2.50 -25.14 7.89
C ALA A 15 -2.16 -24.38 9.19
N ASP A 16 -3.18 -23.90 9.90
CA ASP A 16 -3.00 -23.22 11.19
C ASP A 16 -2.40 -24.13 12.27
N GLN A 17 -2.85 -25.39 12.34
CA GLN A 17 -2.31 -26.35 13.29
C GLN A 17 -0.84 -26.69 12.97
N GLN A 18 -0.50 -26.83 11.69
CA GLN A 18 0.89 -27.03 11.27
C GLN A 18 1.77 -25.83 11.62
N ARG A 19 1.31 -24.59 11.38
CA ARG A 19 2.06 -23.38 11.76
C ARG A 19 2.32 -23.30 13.27
N LYS A 20 1.30 -23.59 14.09
CA LYS A 20 1.43 -23.63 15.56
C LYS A 20 2.49 -24.65 16.00
N LEU A 21 2.48 -25.84 15.41
CA LEU A 21 3.48 -26.86 15.68
C LEU A 21 4.91 -26.39 15.33
N LEU A 22 5.08 -25.75 14.17
CA LEU A 22 6.39 -25.24 13.76
C LEU A 22 6.91 -24.14 14.71
N TYR A 23 6.03 -23.28 15.24
CA TYR A 23 6.42 -22.31 16.27
C TYR A 23 6.91 -22.99 17.56
N GLU A 24 6.24 -24.06 18.00
CA GLU A 24 6.65 -24.81 19.20
C GLU A 24 7.98 -25.56 19.00
N ILE A 25 8.20 -26.15 17.82
CA ILE A 25 9.46 -26.82 17.47
C ILE A 25 10.61 -25.80 17.47
N ASN A 26 10.43 -24.65 16.81
CA ASN A 26 11.44 -23.60 16.78
C ASN A 26 11.73 -23.04 18.18
N LYS A 27 10.70 -22.89 19.02
CA LYS A 27 10.87 -22.47 20.42
C LYS A 27 11.68 -23.48 21.22
N SER A 28 11.40 -24.78 21.07
CA SER A 28 12.15 -25.85 21.72
C SER A 28 13.62 -25.89 21.27
N ALA A 29 13.87 -25.67 19.97
CA ALA A 29 15.22 -25.60 19.41
C ALA A 29 15.99 -24.37 19.90
N ALA A 30 15.35 -23.21 20.00
CA ALA A 30 15.98 -21.99 20.53
C ALA A 30 16.40 -22.17 21.99
N ALA A 31 15.53 -22.77 22.82
CA ALA A 31 15.85 -23.08 24.22
C ALA A 31 17.06 -24.03 24.32
N TYR A 32 17.13 -25.05 23.48
CA TYR A 32 18.26 -25.97 23.41
C TYR A 32 19.57 -25.27 23.04
N PHE A 33 19.57 -24.45 21.98
CA PHE A 33 20.78 -23.74 21.56
C PHE A 33 21.25 -22.72 22.60
N ALA A 34 20.31 -22.02 23.25
CA ALA A 34 20.63 -21.08 24.33
C ALA A 34 21.26 -21.80 25.53
N ASP A 35 20.69 -22.94 25.94
CA ASP A 35 21.22 -23.77 27.03
C ASP A 35 22.64 -24.26 26.73
N ILE A 36 22.90 -24.72 25.50
CA ILE A 36 24.25 -25.11 25.08
C ILE A 36 25.21 -23.92 25.17
N LEU A 37 24.83 -22.75 24.65
CA LEU A 37 25.69 -21.57 24.69
C LEU A 37 26.03 -21.18 26.12
N GLN A 38 25.09 -21.33 27.05
CA GLN A 38 25.26 -20.95 28.44
C GLN A 38 26.09 -21.97 29.23
N HIS A 39 25.80 -23.26 29.09
CA HIS A 39 26.29 -24.28 30.02
C HIS A 39 27.28 -25.27 29.41
N HIS A 40 27.22 -25.54 28.10
CA HIS A 40 28.03 -26.60 27.51
C HIS A 40 29.50 -26.17 27.37
N PRO A 41 30.48 -27.03 27.75
CA PRO A 41 31.90 -26.70 27.61
C PRO A 41 32.34 -26.43 26.17
N ALA A 42 31.81 -27.19 25.21
CA ALA A 42 32.14 -27.02 23.78
C ALA A 42 31.69 -25.67 23.18
N ALA A 43 30.83 -24.91 23.87
CA ALA A 43 30.42 -23.57 23.45
C ALA A 43 31.43 -22.46 23.85
N GLN A 44 32.57 -22.81 24.48
CA GLN A 44 33.58 -21.82 24.89
C GLN A 44 34.11 -20.96 23.72
N PRO A 45 34.37 -21.50 22.51
CA PRO A 45 34.75 -20.67 21.36
C PRO A 45 33.65 -19.68 20.95
N ALA A 46 32.37 -20.08 21.05
CA ALA A 46 31.23 -19.22 20.76
C ALA A 46 31.11 -18.06 21.75
N ARG A 47 31.22 -18.35 23.06
CA ARG A 47 31.23 -17.33 24.11
C ARG A 47 32.38 -16.34 23.90
N SER A 48 33.60 -16.85 23.68
CA SER A 48 34.79 -16.03 23.40
C SER A 48 34.61 -15.15 22.17
N TYR A 49 33.94 -15.64 21.13
CA TYR A 49 33.64 -14.86 19.94
C TYR A 49 32.65 -13.72 20.23
N LEU A 50 31.57 -13.99 20.98
CA LEU A 50 30.60 -12.98 21.40
C LEU A 50 31.23 -11.94 22.34
N ASP A 51 32.11 -12.37 23.26
CA ASP A 51 32.87 -11.49 24.14
C ASP A 51 33.77 -10.55 23.34
N ARG A 52 34.50 -11.05 22.33
CA ARG A 52 35.32 -10.20 21.44
C ARG A 52 34.51 -9.21 20.63
N ARG A 53 33.26 -9.55 20.30
CA ARG A 53 32.28 -8.65 19.68
C ARG A 53 31.60 -7.73 20.70
N GLY A 54 31.96 -7.80 21.98
CA GLY A 54 31.39 -6.94 23.03
C GLY A 54 29.91 -7.18 23.29
N ILE A 55 29.34 -8.32 22.87
CA ILE A 55 27.93 -8.64 23.13
C ILE A 55 27.79 -9.13 24.56
N ASP A 56 27.11 -8.38 25.41
CA ASP A 56 26.94 -8.70 26.83
C ASP A 56 25.90 -9.81 27.08
N ALA A 57 25.81 -10.27 28.33
CA ALA A 57 24.91 -11.34 28.72
C ALA A 57 23.44 -10.96 28.54
N ALA A 58 23.07 -9.72 28.87
CA ALA A 58 21.69 -9.23 28.73
C ALA A 58 21.25 -9.21 27.26
N THR A 59 22.14 -8.85 26.35
CA THR A 59 21.90 -8.85 24.90
C THR A 59 21.82 -10.26 24.36
N ARG A 60 22.68 -11.18 24.82
CA ARG A 60 22.58 -12.62 24.48
C ARG A 60 21.23 -13.18 24.88
N GLU A 61 20.74 -12.85 26.07
CA GLU A 61 19.43 -13.27 26.56
C GLU A 61 18.29 -12.63 25.76
N ARG A 62 18.33 -11.30 25.57
CA ARG A 62 17.31 -10.55 24.83
C ARG A 62 17.11 -11.08 23.41
N PHE A 63 18.20 -11.37 22.71
CA PHE A 63 18.16 -11.96 21.36
C PHE A 63 18.08 -13.49 21.36
N GLN A 64 18.11 -14.14 22.53
CA GLN A 64 18.15 -15.59 22.72
C GLN A 64 19.24 -16.28 21.89
N LEU A 65 20.43 -15.67 21.84
CA LEU A 65 21.57 -16.25 21.13
C LEU A 65 21.91 -17.63 21.68
N GLY A 66 22.32 -18.53 20.80
CA GLY A 66 22.62 -19.91 21.15
C GLY A 66 23.85 -20.46 20.44
N PHE A 67 24.12 -21.75 20.62
CA PHE A 67 25.20 -22.46 19.94
C PHE A 67 24.74 -23.84 19.48
N ALA A 68 25.00 -24.16 18.22
CA ALA A 68 24.85 -25.49 17.67
C ALA A 68 26.17 -26.24 17.81
N LEU A 69 26.14 -27.40 18.47
CA LEU A 69 27.30 -28.28 18.63
C LEU A 69 27.85 -28.72 17.27
N ASP A 70 29.12 -29.09 17.24
CA ASP A 70 29.72 -29.78 16.09
C ASP A 70 29.33 -31.26 16.10
N SER A 71 28.06 -31.53 15.82
CA SER A 71 27.47 -32.88 15.84
C SER A 71 26.43 -33.01 14.73
N TRP A 72 26.28 -34.22 14.21
CA TRP A 72 25.37 -34.49 13.08
C TRP A 72 23.91 -34.68 13.50
N ASN A 73 23.61 -34.88 14.79
CA ASN A 73 22.29 -35.30 15.24
C ASN A 73 21.89 -34.78 16.64
N SER A 74 22.67 -33.88 17.23
CA SER A 74 22.47 -33.47 18.62
C SER A 74 21.12 -32.77 18.82
N LEU A 75 20.73 -31.87 17.92
CA LEU A 75 19.42 -31.23 17.96
C LEU A 75 18.31 -32.22 17.60
N ARG A 76 18.52 -33.02 16.54
CA ARG A 76 17.54 -34.04 16.11
C ARG A 76 17.16 -34.97 17.26
N ASP A 77 18.15 -35.50 17.98
CA ASP A 77 17.91 -36.46 19.06
C ASP A 77 17.22 -35.77 20.25
N TYR A 78 17.65 -34.56 20.63
CA TYR A 78 17.00 -33.75 21.67
C TYR A 78 15.52 -33.45 21.37
N LEU A 79 15.17 -33.15 20.12
CA LEU A 79 13.80 -32.88 19.71
C LEU A 79 12.98 -34.18 19.54
N GLY A 80 13.63 -35.27 19.11
CA GLY A 80 13.01 -36.59 19.03
C GLY A 80 12.60 -37.12 20.41
N GLU A 81 13.42 -36.93 21.44
CA GLU A 81 13.09 -37.24 22.84
C GLU A 81 11.87 -36.46 23.36
N ARG A 82 11.55 -35.32 22.75
CA ARG A 82 10.36 -34.50 23.06
C ARG A 82 9.13 -34.90 22.23
N GLY A 83 9.23 -35.96 21.43
CA GLY A 83 8.13 -36.52 20.66
C GLY A 83 7.89 -35.83 19.32
N TYR A 84 8.82 -35.01 18.82
CA TYR A 84 8.71 -34.44 17.48
C TYR A 84 9.15 -35.44 16.42
N ALA A 85 8.30 -35.65 15.41
CA ALA A 85 8.59 -36.54 14.30
C ALA A 85 9.61 -35.92 13.33
N VAL A 86 10.41 -36.75 12.67
CA VAL A 86 11.51 -36.30 11.81
C VAL A 86 11.00 -35.46 10.63
N GLU A 87 9.83 -35.80 10.08
CA GLU A 87 9.17 -35.06 9.00
C GLU A 87 8.81 -33.63 9.44
N GLN A 88 8.47 -33.45 10.71
CA GLN A 88 8.18 -32.12 11.28
C GLN A 88 9.46 -31.30 11.41
N LEU A 89 10.58 -31.94 11.78
CA LEU A 89 11.89 -31.29 11.87
C LEU A 89 12.43 -30.89 10.49
N LEU A 90 12.21 -31.73 9.47
CA LEU A 90 12.50 -31.42 8.07
C LEU A 90 11.68 -30.22 7.61
N THR A 91 10.37 -30.21 7.92
CA THR A 91 9.47 -29.09 7.59
C THR A 91 9.87 -27.79 8.30
N ALA A 92 10.39 -27.87 9.52
CA ALA A 92 10.93 -26.73 10.26
C ALA A 92 12.30 -26.26 9.74
N GLY A 93 12.93 -27.01 8.83
CA GLY A 93 14.26 -26.70 8.29
C GLY A 93 15.39 -26.85 9.31
N LEU A 94 15.18 -27.61 10.39
CA LEU A 94 16.15 -27.83 11.46
C LEU A 94 17.07 -29.03 11.19
N VAL A 95 16.61 -29.97 10.35
CA VAL A 95 17.38 -31.10 9.86
C VAL A 95 17.34 -31.12 8.33
N LYS A 96 18.29 -31.83 7.72
CA LYS A 96 18.38 -32.06 6.28
C LYS A 96 18.49 -33.55 6.02
N GLN A 97 17.95 -33.98 4.87
CA GLN A 97 18.11 -35.33 4.37
C GLN A 97 19.17 -35.36 3.28
N ASN A 98 20.04 -36.36 3.32
CA ASN A 98 20.92 -36.73 2.23
C ASN A 98 20.32 -37.93 1.51
N GLU A 99 19.71 -37.70 0.34
CA GLU A 99 19.05 -38.75 -0.45
C GLU A 99 20.03 -39.86 -0.87
N ALA A 100 21.27 -39.51 -1.23
CA ALA A 100 22.25 -40.48 -1.72
C ALA A 100 22.78 -41.43 -0.63
N ARG A 101 22.72 -41.00 0.63
CA ARG A 101 23.22 -41.78 1.80
C ARG A 101 22.10 -42.20 2.74
N ASP A 102 20.85 -41.94 2.37
CA ASP A 102 19.65 -42.13 3.20
C ASP A 102 19.87 -41.74 4.68
N SER A 103 20.43 -40.55 4.91
CA SER A 103 20.79 -40.08 6.25
C SER A 103 20.22 -38.71 6.55
N ILE A 104 19.80 -38.52 7.81
CA ILE A 104 19.19 -37.29 8.30
C ILE A 104 20.06 -36.68 9.37
N TYR A 105 20.36 -35.41 9.21
CA TYR A 105 21.33 -34.71 10.05
C TYR A 105 20.94 -33.25 10.33
N ASP A 106 21.49 -32.69 11.41
CA ASP A 106 21.26 -31.32 11.85
C ASP A 106 21.68 -30.31 10.77
N ALA A 107 20.79 -29.37 10.46
CA ALA A 107 21.05 -28.34 9.45
C ALA A 107 22.15 -27.36 9.88
N PHE A 108 22.27 -27.10 11.19
CA PHE A 108 23.23 -26.19 11.79
C PHE A 108 24.20 -26.96 12.68
N ARG A 109 25.50 -26.75 12.47
CA ARG A 109 26.58 -27.40 13.22
C ARG A 109 27.71 -26.42 13.42
N ASN A 110 28.32 -26.46 14.59
CA ASN A 110 29.45 -25.60 14.98
C ASN A 110 29.22 -24.10 14.68
N ARG A 111 28.05 -23.59 15.07
CA ARG A 111 27.60 -22.23 14.72
C ARG A 111 27.03 -21.50 15.91
N VAL A 112 27.31 -20.20 16.00
CA VAL A 112 26.53 -19.28 16.84
C VAL A 112 25.14 -19.17 16.21
N MET A 113 24.13 -19.51 16.99
CA MET A 113 22.74 -19.53 16.57
C MET A 113 22.09 -18.19 16.90
N ILE A 114 21.44 -17.63 15.88
CA ILE A 114 20.78 -16.32 15.90
C ILE A 114 19.31 -16.60 15.60
N PRO A 115 18.43 -16.63 16.62
CA PRO A 115 17.01 -16.89 16.39
C PRO A 115 16.37 -15.79 15.55
N ILE A 116 15.49 -16.18 14.64
CA ILE A 116 14.74 -15.27 13.77
C ILE A 116 13.27 -15.29 14.20
N ARG A 117 12.69 -14.11 14.36
CA ARG A 117 11.31 -13.91 14.80
C ARG A 117 10.47 -13.26 13.73
N ASP A 118 9.16 -13.54 13.75
CA ASP A 118 8.19 -12.72 13.04
C ASP A 118 7.87 -11.44 13.81
N GLN A 119 7.03 -10.57 13.23
CA GLN A 119 6.63 -9.30 13.85
C GLN A 119 5.96 -9.48 15.23
N GLN A 120 5.34 -10.63 15.50
CA GLN A 120 4.73 -10.93 16.81
C GLN A 120 5.73 -11.53 17.82
N GLY A 121 7.01 -11.62 17.47
CA GLY A 121 8.06 -12.19 18.32
C GLY A 121 8.11 -13.72 18.33
N ARG A 122 7.31 -14.41 17.49
CA ARG A 122 7.29 -15.87 17.41
C ARG A 122 8.50 -16.36 16.64
N LEU A 123 9.11 -17.45 17.09
CA LEU A 123 10.30 -18.04 16.47
C LEU A 123 9.93 -18.79 15.19
N ILE A 124 10.54 -18.37 14.08
CA ILE A 124 10.23 -18.88 12.74
C ILE A 124 11.41 -19.58 12.06
N GLY A 125 12.63 -19.35 12.55
CA GLY A 125 13.82 -20.00 12.04
C GLY A 125 15.08 -19.47 12.73
N PHE A 126 16.22 -19.74 12.11
CA PHE A 126 17.54 -19.41 12.65
C PHE A 126 18.50 -18.93 11.56
N GLY A 127 19.33 -17.96 11.92
CA GLY A 127 20.63 -17.73 11.32
C GLY A 127 21.71 -18.47 12.10
N GLY A 128 22.79 -18.88 11.43
CA GLY A 128 23.90 -19.59 12.03
C GLY A 128 25.23 -19.07 11.51
N ARG A 129 26.03 -18.46 12.38
CA ARG A 129 27.36 -17.93 12.05
C ARG A 129 28.45 -18.95 12.40
N VAL A 130 29.32 -19.27 11.45
CA VAL A 130 30.51 -20.10 11.70
C VAL A 130 31.50 -19.38 12.62
N LEU A 131 32.27 -20.17 13.39
CA LEU A 131 33.35 -19.66 14.23
C LEU A 131 34.74 -19.73 13.57
N GLY A 132 34.90 -20.63 12.59
CA GLY A 132 36.13 -20.82 11.80
C GLY A 132 35.96 -20.47 10.33
N ASP A 133 36.68 -21.18 9.46
CA ASP A 133 36.75 -20.88 8.02
C ASP A 133 35.69 -21.62 7.17
N ASP A 134 34.78 -22.34 7.82
CA ASP A 134 33.69 -23.07 7.17
C ASP A 134 32.79 -22.14 6.35
N GLN A 135 32.35 -22.61 5.18
CA GLN A 135 31.43 -21.87 4.33
C GLN A 135 30.01 -22.48 4.33
N PRO A 136 28.96 -21.66 4.20
CA PRO A 136 28.97 -20.19 4.17
C PRO A 136 29.15 -19.57 5.56
N LYS A 137 29.74 -18.36 5.62
CA LYS A 137 29.93 -17.57 6.87
C LYS A 137 28.64 -17.45 7.69
N TYR A 138 27.52 -17.19 7.03
CA TYR A 138 26.18 -17.25 7.60
C TYR A 138 25.32 -18.24 6.82
N LEU A 139 24.59 -19.07 7.56
CA LEU A 139 23.58 -19.98 7.04
C LEU A 139 22.23 -19.62 7.64
N ASN A 140 21.18 -19.52 6.83
CA ASN A 140 19.82 -19.33 7.31
C ASN A 140 19.04 -20.64 7.17
N THR A 141 17.98 -20.78 7.97
CA THR A 141 16.92 -21.77 7.74
C THR A 141 16.43 -21.64 6.30
N ALA A 142 16.16 -22.78 5.65
CA ALA A 142 15.55 -22.80 4.32
C ALA A 142 14.11 -22.28 4.37
N GLU A 143 13.47 -22.10 3.21
CA GLU A 143 12.05 -21.72 3.17
C GLU A 143 11.18 -22.75 3.91
N THR A 144 10.30 -22.29 4.80
CA THR A 144 9.34 -23.12 5.53
C THR A 144 7.96 -22.46 5.53
N PRO A 145 6.88 -23.16 5.93
CA PRO A 145 5.54 -22.55 6.04
C PRO A 145 5.45 -21.35 7.00
N VAL A 146 6.43 -21.16 7.89
CA VAL A 146 6.47 -20.04 8.83
C VAL A 146 7.64 -19.07 8.58
N PHE A 147 8.57 -19.41 7.69
CA PHE A 147 9.74 -18.60 7.36
C PHE A 147 9.86 -18.41 5.86
N HIS A 148 9.59 -17.18 5.43
CA HIS A 148 9.82 -16.73 4.06
C HIS A 148 10.86 -15.63 4.04
N LYS A 149 12.03 -15.91 3.47
CA LYS A 149 13.18 -15.00 3.51
C LYS A 149 12.84 -13.63 2.89
N SER A 150 12.02 -13.64 1.84
CA SER A 150 11.54 -12.43 1.17
C SER A 150 10.57 -11.58 1.99
N HIS A 151 10.02 -12.08 3.10
CA HIS A 151 9.06 -11.38 3.94
C HIS A 151 9.61 -11.04 5.32
N VAL A 152 10.63 -11.73 5.80
CA VAL A 152 11.14 -11.51 7.16
C VAL A 152 12.10 -10.33 7.20
N VAL A 153 11.93 -9.45 8.18
CA VAL A 153 12.85 -8.36 8.54
C VAL A 153 13.39 -8.66 9.93
N TYR A 154 14.70 -8.88 10.05
CA TYR A 154 15.32 -9.24 11.32
C TYR A 154 15.31 -8.06 12.30
N GLY A 155 14.95 -8.33 13.55
CA GLY A 155 14.86 -7.34 14.63
C GLY A 155 13.58 -6.50 14.63
N LEU A 156 12.67 -6.69 13.66
CA LEU A 156 11.45 -5.89 13.55
C LEU A 156 10.52 -6.06 14.77
N ASP A 157 10.48 -7.24 15.37
CA ASP A 157 9.73 -7.52 16.60
C ASP A 157 10.17 -6.65 17.78
N LEU A 158 11.46 -6.31 17.84
CA LEU A 158 12.03 -5.41 18.84
C LEU A 158 12.00 -3.94 18.40
N ALA A 159 12.02 -3.69 17.09
CA ALA A 159 12.24 -2.36 16.52
C ALA A 159 10.96 -1.62 16.13
N TYR A 160 9.78 -2.26 16.01
CA TYR A 160 8.60 -1.59 15.47
C TYR A 160 8.14 -0.35 16.28
N GLU A 161 8.16 -0.40 17.62
CA GLU A 161 7.84 0.78 18.46
C GLU A 161 8.96 1.84 18.44
N PRO A 162 10.25 1.46 18.57
CA PRO A 162 11.35 2.40 18.35
C PRO A 162 11.31 3.10 16.98
N ILE A 163 11.03 2.38 15.90
CA ILE A 163 10.90 2.95 14.55
C ILE A 163 9.81 4.01 14.52
N ARG A 164 8.62 3.69 15.06
CA ARG A 164 7.50 4.64 15.11
C ARG A 164 7.83 5.88 15.95
N SER A 165 8.56 5.70 17.05
CA SER A 165 8.91 6.77 17.98
C SER A 165 10.03 7.67 17.45
N ALA A 166 11.03 7.09 16.78
CA ALA A 166 12.11 7.81 16.11
C ALA A 166 11.65 8.49 14.82
N GLY A 167 10.54 8.01 14.23
CA GLY A 167 10.04 8.49 12.95
C GLY A 167 10.80 7.97 11.74
N ASN A 168 11.79 7.09 11.93
CA ASN A 168 12.59 6.49 10.86
C ASN A 168 13.03 5.06 11.19
N VAL A 169 13.46 4.33 10.16
CA VAL A 169 14.07 2.99 10.28
C VAL A 169 15.47 3.01 9.70
N VAL A 170 16.43 2.41 10.41
CA VAL A 170 17.79 2.19 9.90
C VAL A 170 17.93 0.74 9.45
N ILE A 171 18.26 0.55 8.18
CA ILE A 171 18.42 -0.77 7.55
C ILE A 171 19.91 -1.05 7.38
N VAL A 172 20.35 -2.14 7.98
CA VAL A 172 21.73 -2.66 7.91
C VAL A 172 21.76 -4.04 7.23
N GLU A 173 22.94 -4.53 6.85
CA GLU A 173 23.09 -5.79 6.11
C GLU A 173 23.07 -7.03 7.02
N GLY A 174 23.63 -6.94 8.23
CA GLY A 174 23.92 -8.10 9.07
C GLY A 174 23.12 -8.18 10.37
N TYR A 175 22.99 -9.40 10.89
CA TYR A 175 22.44 -9.65 12.23
C TYR A 175 23.22 -8.93 13.33
N MET A 176 24.54 -8.93 13.21
CA MET A 176 25.44 -8.40 14.24
C MET A 176 25.29 -6.89 14.37
N ASP A 177 25.06 -6.19 13.26
CA ASP A 177 24.81 -4.75 13.22
C ASP A 177 23.55 -4.39 14.02
N VAL A 178 22.48 -5.17 13.84
CA VAL A 178 21.23 -5.01 14.60
C VAL A 178 21.44 -5.32 16.07
N ILE A 179 22.09 -6.44 16.39
CA ILE A 179 22.33 -6.85 17.79
C ILE A 179 23.16 -5.79 18.52
N ALA A 180 24.27 -5.34 17.92
CA ALA A 180 25.12 -4.31 18.47
C ALA A 180 24.38 -2.97 18.60
N GLY A 181 23.64 -2.56 17.57
CA GLY A 181 22.82 -1.36 17.60
C GLY A 181 21.85 -1.33 18.78
N HIS A 182 21.07 -2.39 18.95
CA HIS A 182 20.10 -2.51 20.04
C HIS A 182 20.78 -2.53 21.42
N GLN A 183 21.95 -3.15 21.56
CA GLN A 183 22.73 -3.12 22.80
C GLN A 183 23.16 -1.68 23.17
N HIS A 184 23.56 -0.90 22.17
CA HIS A 184 23.97 0.50 22.34
C HIS A 184 22.81 1.50 22.37
N GLY A 185 21.56 1.01 22.39
CA GLY A 185 20.36 1.84 22.49
C GLY A 185 19.77 2.30 21.15
N PHE A 186 20.45 2.03 20.03
CA PHE A 186 19.94 2.30 18.68
C PHE A 186 18.93 1.20 18.29
N SER A 187 17.70 1.33 18.80
CA SER A 187 16.68 0.28 18.74
C SER A 187 15.78 0.35 17.49
N ASN A 188 15.97 1.34 16.61
CA ASN A 188 15.29 1.47 15.31
C ASN A 188 16.05 0.78 14.16
N LEU A 189 17.00 -0.10 14.48
CA LEU A 189 17.78 -0.87 13.51
C LEU A 189 17.10 -2.20 13.18
N VAL A 190 17.11 -2.53 11.88
CA VAL A 190 16.65 -3.81 11.33
C VAL A 190 17.59 -4.29 10.23
N ALA A 191 17.61 -5.60 9.97
CA ALA A 191 18.37 -6.18 8.86
C ALA A 191 17.47 -6.87 7.85
N CYS A 192 17.83 -6.74 6.58
CA CYS A 192 17.19 -7.51 5.52
C CYS A 192 17.71 -8.95 5.55
N MET A 193 16.83 -9.89 5.25
CA MET A 193 17.19 -11.30 5.22
C MET A 193 17.65 -11.66 3.80
N GLY A 194 18.92 -11.43 3.44
CA GLY A 194 19.46 -11.86 2.15
C GLY A 194 20.32 -10.85 1.41
N THR A 195 20.36 -10.98 0.07
CA THR A 195 21.22 -10.20 -0.82
C THR A 195 20.60 -8.88 -1.28
N SER A 196 19.29 -8.72 -1.16
CA SER A 196 18.60 -7.47 -1.45
C SER A 196 17.33 -7.33 -0.64
N LEU A 197 16.96 -6.08 -0.39
CA LEU A 197 15.71 -5.73 0.29
C LEU A 197 14.54 -5.93 -0.66
N THR A 198 13.48 -6.60 -0.18
CA THR A 198 12.32 -6.94 -0.99
C THR A 198 11.18 -5.93 -0.84
N ALA A 199 10.23 -5.99 -1.77
CA ALA A 199 8.98 -5.24 -1.72
C ALA A 199 8.18 -5.50 -0.45
N ASP A 200 8.06 -6.77 -0.06
CA ASP A 200 7.28 -7.17 1.10
C ASP A 200 7.91 -6.71 2.41
N GLN A 201 9.24 -6.73 2.51
CA GLN A 201 9.97 -6.21 3.67
C GLN A 201 9.76 -4.69 3.80
N LEU A 202 9.90 -3.96 2.69
CA LEU A 202 9.68 -2.51 2.68
C LEU A 202 8.23 -2.13 3.00
N ARG A 203 7.25 -2.81 2.41
CA ARG A 203 5.83 -2.58 2.71
C ARG A 203 5.48 -2.85 4.16
N GLN A 204 6.16 -3.80 4.82
CA GLN A 204 5.97 -4.02 6.26
C GLN A 204 6.50 -2.84 7.08
N LEU A 205 7.69 -2.35 6.74
CA LEU A 205 8.31 -1.21 7.41
C LEU A 205 7.56 0.11 7.16
N GLN A 206 6.97 0.29 5.97
CA GLN A 206 6.14 1.46 5.61
C GLN A 206 4.91 1.64 6.51
N ARG A 207 4.52 0.61 7.28
CA ARG A 207 3.43 0.71 8.27
C ARG A 207 3.81 1.53 9.50
N PHE A 208 5.11 1.70 9.74
CA PHE A 208 5.63 2.34 10.95
C PHE A 208 6.32 3.67 10.67
N THR A 209 6.89 3.84 9.48
CA THR A 209 7.56 5.07 9.06
C THR A 209 7.58 5.20 7.53
N ASN A 210 7.70 6.44 7.05
CA ASN A 210 8.00 6.73 5.66
C ASN A 210 9.50 7.04 5.44
N ASP A 211 10.32 7.16 6.49
CA ASP A 211 11.72 7.56 6.40
C ASP A 211 12.64 6.35 6.60
N PHE A 212 13.36 6.00 5.54
CA PHE A 212 14.21 4.82 5.46
C PHE A 212 15.67 5.22 5.30
N ILE A 213 16.51 4.81 6.22
CA ILE A 213 17.94 5.09 6.20
C ILE A 213 18.69 3.80 5.91
N PHE A 214 19.34 3.71 4.76
CA PHE A 214 20.21 2.60 4.42
C PHE A 214 21.62 2.87 4.93
N ALA A 215 22.07 2.08 5.90
CA ALA A 215 23.43 2.11 6.41
C ALA A 215 24.27 1.07 5.69
N LEU A 216 25.10 1.54 4.75
CA LEU A 216 25.88 0.70 3.85
C LEU A 216 27.28 0.43 4.40
N ASP A 217 27.74 -0.81 4.26
CA ASP A 217 29.11 -1.18 4.55
C ASP A 217 30.09 -0.43 3.63
N ALA A 218 31.28 -0.11 4.15
CA ALA A 218 32.30 0.56 3.36
C ALA A 218 32.73 -0.25 2.12
N ASP A 219 32.69 -1.59 2.22
CA ASP A 219 33.11 -2.51 1.16
C ASP A 219 31.97 -2.84 0.17
N SER A 220 30.70 -2.66 0.56
CA SER A 220 29.57 -2.78 -0.37
C SER A 220 29.46 -1.59 -1.32
N ALA A 221 30.35 -0.59 -1.17
CA ALA A 221 30.61 0.49 -2.13
C ALA A 221 31.18 0.03 -3.50
N GLY A 222 30.95 -1.22 -3.90
CA GLY A 222 30.68 -1.53 -5.30
C GLY A 222 29.42 -0.78 -5.72
N GLN A 223 29.56 0.53 -5.97
CA GLN A 223 28.50 1.53 -6.17
C GLN A 223 27.33 1.02 -7.03
N GLN A 224 27.62 0.21 -8.05
CA GLN A 224 26.59 -0.35 -8.92
C GLN A 224 25.71 -1.44 -8.28
N ALA A 225 26.24 -2.29 -7.40
CA ALA A 225 25.46 -3.34 -6.74
C ALA A 225 24.49 -2.70 -5.72
N THR A 226 25.00 -1.74 -4.95
CA THR A 226 24.23 -0.89 -4.04
C THR A 226 23.15 -0.11 -4.78
N ILE A 227 23.48 0.56 -5.88
CA ILE A 227 22.50 1.24 -6.74
C ILE A 227 21.42 0.28 -7.22
N ARG A 228 21.77 -0.94 -7.64
CA ARG A 228 20.78 -1.92 -8.08
C ARG A 228 19.87 -2.35 -6.93
N GLY A 229 20.42 -2.61 -5.74
CA GLY A 229 19.65 -2.95 -4.55
C GLY A 229 18.71 -1.83 -4.11
N LEU A 230 19.21 -0.58 -4.09
CA LEU A 230 18.42 0.61 -3.75
C LEU A 230 17.36 0.93 -4.81
N ASN A 231 17.67 0.74 -6.09
CA ASN A 231 16.66 0.86 -7.16
C ASN A 231 15.58 -0.21 -7.05
N GLN A 232 15.95 -1.45 -6.73
CA GLN A 232 14.98 -2.52 -6.50
C GLN A 232 14.09 -2.19 -5.30
N ALA A 233 14.70 -1.73 -4.20
CA ALA A 233 13.97 -1.28 -3.01
C ALA A 233 13.01 -0.13 -3.35
N ARG A 234 13.48 0.90 -4.06
CA ARG A 234 12.69 2.03 -4.54
C ARG A 234 11.50 1.61 -5.41
N GLN A 235 11.72 0.76 -6.42
CA GLN A 235 10.65 0.29 -7.31
C GLN A 235 9.59 -0.53 -6.57
N ALA A 236 9.98 -1.14 -5.46
CA ALA A 236 9.18 -2.06 -4.69
C ALA A 236 8.30 -1.39 -3.62
N LEU A 237 8.64 -0.15 -3.25
CA LEU A 237 7.85 0.69 -2.35
C LEU A 237 6.51 1.06 -2.97
N THR A 238 5.47 1.12 -2.14
CA THR A 238 4.15 1.54 -2.59
C THR A 238 4.23 2.97 -3.11
N LYS A 239 3.94 3.13 -4.41
CA LYS A 239 3.75 4.43 -4.99
C LYS A 239 2.37 4.95 -4.61
N VAL A 240 2.33 6.11 -3.98
CA VAL A 240 1.08 6.80 -3.66
C VAL A 240 0.67 7.55 -4.91
N ARG A 241 -0.52 7.26 -5.43
CA ARG A 241 -1.11 8.03 -6.51
C ARG A 241 -1.48 9.41 -6.02
N ARG A 242 -0.76 10.43 -6.47
CA ARG A 242 -1.02 11.81 -6.10
C ARG A 242 -1.46 12.64 -7.29
N PRO A 243 -2.39 13.59 -7.08
CA PRO A 243 -2.74 14.56 -8.11
C PRO A 243 -1.48 15.35 -8.49
N THR A 244 -1.18 15.41 -9.77
CA THR A 244 -0.19 16.30 -10.37
C THR A 244 -0.90 17.10 -11.43
N PHE A 245 -0.64 18.39 -11.44
CA PHE A 245 -1.30 19.30 -12.35
C PHE A 245 -0.41 19.52 -13.55
N THR A 246 -0.99 19.44 -14.75
CA THR A 246 -0.27 19.84 -15.95
C THR A 246 -0.31 21.36 -16.09
N ARG A 247 0.62 21.92 -16.87
CA ARG A 247 0.59 23.34 -17.30
C ARG A 247 -0.72 23.79 -17.97
N SER A 248 -1.60 22.85 -18.33
CA SER A 248 -2.91 23.10 -18.92
C SER A 248 -4.07 22.98 -17.91
N GLY A 249 -3.78 22.88 -16.60
CA GLY A 249 -4.79 22.72 -15.54
C GLY A 249 -5.44 21.34 -15.46
N GLN A 250 -4.92 20.31 -16.16
CA GLN A 250 -5.47 18.96 -16.08
C GLN A 250 -4.86 18.20 -14.90
N VAL A 251 -5.72 17.57 -14.09
CA VAL A 251 -5.29 16.68 -13.01
C VAL A 251 -4.90 15.33 -13.58
N ARG A 252 -3.67 14.91 -13.33
CA ARG A 252 -3.17 13.57 -13.62
C ARG A 252 -2.73 12.90 -12.33
N LEU A 253 -3.09 11.64 -12.15
CA LEU A 253 -2.52 10.82 -11.08
C LEU A 253 -1.10 10.43 -11.49
N ALA A 254 -0.11 10.94 -10.77
CA ALA A 254 1.26 10.45 -10.88
C ALA A 254 1.56 9.51 -9.70
N ASP A 255 2.23 8.41 -9.99
CA ASP A 255 2.71 7.49 -8.97
C ASP A 255 3.96 8.12 -8.30
N ARG A 256 3.84 8.60 -7.06
CA ARG A 256 4.94 9.18 -6.25
C ARG A 256 5.44 8.19 -5.21
N LEU A 257 6.71 8.25 -4.85
CA LEU A 257 7.22 7.39 -3.78
C LEU A 257 6.55 7.78 -2.45
N GLY A 258 5.87 6.85 -1.78
CA GLY A 258 5.29 7.08 -0.46
C GLY A 258 6.30 7.03 0.69
N ALA A 259 7.59 7.17 0.39
CA ALA A 259 8.68 7.02 1.33
C ALA A 259 9.85 7.94 0.96
N ASN A 260 10.55 8.44 1.97
CA ASN A 260 11.79 9.17 1.88
C ASN A 260 12.94 8.17 2.08
N LEU A 261 13.86 8.14 1.12
CA LEU A 261 15.00 7.23 1.15
C LEU A 261 16.27 8.02 1.40
N PHE A 262 17.05 7.59 2.38
CA PHE A 262 18.31 8.19 2.78
C PHE A 262 19.41 7.13 2.79
N VAL A 263 20.64 7.55 2.59
CA VAL A 263 21.82 6.69 2.61
C VAL A 263 22.84 7.27 3.57
N THR A 264 23.42 6.42 4.41
CA THR A 264 24.61 6.73 5.18
C THR A 264 25.69 5.71 4.89
N SER A 265 26.92 6.17 4.74
CA SER A 265 28.07 5.34 4.37
C SER A 265 29.01 5.23 5.56
N MET A 266 29.48 4.02 5.84
CA MET A 266 30.46 3.80 6.89
C MET A 266 31.86 4.29 6.48
N PRO A 267 32.71 4.70 7.44
CA PRO A 267 34.13 4.97 7.16
C PRO A 267 34.84 3.76 6.54
N ALA A 268 35.85 4.02 5.72
CA ALA A 268 36.56 2.98 4.97
C ALA A 268 37.00 1.78 5.84
N GLY A 269 36.65 0.57 5.39
CA GLY A 269 36.98 -0.69 6.06
C GLY A 269 36.22 -0.96 7.36
N ARG A 270 35.10 -0.27 7.63
CA ARG A 270 34.25 -0.50 8.80
C ARG A 270 32.83 -0.89 8.39
N ASP A 271 32.22 -1.74 9.19
CA ASP A 271 30.78 -2.07 9.16
C ASP A 271 30.02 -1.31 10.27
N PRO A 272 28.68 -1.26 10.24
CA PRO A 272 27.88 -0.63 11.29
C PRO A 272 28.19 -1.15 12.70
N ASP A 273 28.36 -2.46 12.89
CA ASP A 273 28.78 -3.06 14.17
C ASP A 273 30.11 -2.46 14.69
N ASP A 274 31.14 -2.37 13.85
CA ASP A 274 32.44 -1.79 14.20
C ASP A 274 32.31 -0.31 14.58
N VAL A 275 31.53 0.47 13.82
CA VAL A 275 31.32 1.90 14.12
C VAL A 275 30.57 2.07 15.44
N ILE A 276 29.45 1.36 15.63
CA ILE A 276 28.62 1.45 16.83
C ILE A 276 29.41 1.09 18.09
N ARG A 277 30.23 0.03 18.03
CA ARG A 277 31.02 -0.40 19.20
C ARG A 277 32.16 0.53 19.53
N GLN A 278 32.85 1.06 18.53
CA GLN A 278 34.02 1.90 18.75
C GLN A 278 33.64 3.35 19.08
N ASP A 279 32.61 3.88 18.41
CA ASP A 279 32.16 5.26 18.55
C ASP A 279 30.65 5.39 18.29
N PRO A 280 29.81 5.17 19.33
CA PRO A 280 28.37 5.38 19.24
C PRO A 280 27.98 6.80 18.82
N SER A 281 28.81 7.80 19.16
CA SER A 281 28.53 9.19 18.82
C SER A 281 28.72 9.46 17.33
N LEU A 282 29.75 8.85 16.72
CA LEU A 282 29.95 8.87 15.27
C LEU A 282 28.77 8.19 14.56
N TRP A 283 28.29 7.04 15.05
CA TRP A 283 27.10 6.40 14.48
C TRP A 283 25.90 7.35 14.46
N GLN A 284 25.61 8.00 15.58
CA GLN A 284 24.50 8.95 15.67
C GLN A 284 24.67 10.12 14.68
N GLN A 285 25.89 10.64 14.52
CA GLN A 285 26.19 11.69 13.55
C GLN A 285 25.98 11.20 12.11
N LEU A 286 26.46 10.01 11.77
CA LEU A 286 26.31 9.42 10.43
C LEU A 286 24.84 9.19 10.06
N VAL A 287 24.01 8.74 11.01
CA VAL A 287 22.57 8.56 10.81
C VAL A 287 21.87 9.92 10.68
N ALA A 288 22.21 10.91 11.51
CA ALA A 288 21.63 12.24 11.45
C ALA A 288 21.99 13.02 10.16
N GLN A 289 23.17 12.74 9.59
CA GLN A 289 23.67 13.32 8.35
C GLN A 289 23.41 12.43 7.13
N ALA A 290 22.55 11.41 7.26
CA ALA A 290 22.18 10.55 6.15
C ALA A 290 21.65 11.41 4.98
N GLN A 291 22.25 11.25 3.81
CA GLN A 291 21.95 12.06 2.64
C GLN A 291 20.75 11.48 1.89
N PRO A 292 19.90 12.31 1.27
CA PRO A 292 18.84 11.82 0.38
C PRO A 292 19.40 10.89 -0.69
N LEU A 293 18.62 9.86 -1.05
CA LEU A 293 19.02 8.87 -2.05
C LEU A 293 19.37 9.53 -3.38
N VAL A 294 18.63 10.57 -3.77
CA VAL A 294 18.89 11.28 -5.03
C VAL A 294 20.28 11.90 -5.02
N ASP A 295 20.70 12.57 -3.93
CA ASP A 295 22.05 13.14 -3.79
C ASP A 295 23.15 12.09 -3.91
N PHE A 296 22.96 10.93 -3.26
CA PHE A 296 23.89 9.81 -3.36
C PHE A 296 24.06 9.32 -4.81
N TYR A 297 22.95 9.25 -5.57
CA TYR A 297 23.00 8.89 -7.00
C TYR A 297 23.71 9.94 -7.85
N PHE A 298 23.47 11.23 -7.59
CA PHE A 298 24.18 12.31 -8.28
C PHE A 298 25.70 12.18 -8.12
N GLN A 299 26.18 12.00 -6.88
CA GLN A 299 27.60 11.82 -6.58
C GLN A 299 28.16 10.58 -7.30
N THR A 300 27.40 9.49 -7.28
CA THR A 300 27.83 8.21 -7.86
C THR A 300 27.94 8.28 -9.38
N ILE A 301 26.92 8.83 -10.06
CA ILE A 301 26.92 8.98 -11.53
C ILE A 301 28.04 9.93 -11.98
N GLN A 302 28.25 11.02 -11.25
CA GLN A 302 29.33 11.96 -11.55
C GLN A 302 30.73 11.30 -11.46
N ALA A 303 30.91 10.30 -10.60
CA ALA A 303 32.17 9.57 -10.47
C ALA A 303 32.37 8.50 -11.57
N GLN A 304 31.29 7.99 -12.18
CA GLN A 304 31.34 6.86 -13.11
C GLN A 304 31.27 7.24 -14.59
N VAL A 305 30.68 8.39 -14.92
CA VAL A 305 30.33 8.76 -16.29
C VAL A 305 31.13 9.96 -16.77
N ASP A 306 31.65 9.91 -18.00
CA ASP A 306 32.26 11.07 -18.64
C ASP A 306 31.20 12.08 -19.10
N LEU A 307 30.94 13.06 -18.23
CA LEU A 307 30.00 14.15 -18.45
C LEU A 307 30.46 15.17 -19.52
N GLN A 308 31.68 15.07 -20.05
CA GLN A 308 32.11 15.89 -21.19
C GLN A 308 31.62 15.32 -22.53
N SER A 309 31.35 14.02 -22.58
CA SER A 309 30.84 13.36 -23.78
C SER A 309 29.32 13.47 -23.90
N ALA A 310 28.80 13.61 -25.13
CA ALA A 310 27.36 13.60 -25.40
C ALA A 310 26.69 12.30 -24.92
N ARG A 311 27.40 11.17 -25.07
CA ARG A 311 26.94 9.86 -24.60
C ARG A 311 26.81 9.82 -23.07
N GLY A 312 27.83 10.26 -22.35
CA GLY A 312 27.81 10.25 -20.89
C GLY A 312 26.77 11.20 -20.31
N LYS A 313 26.57 12.38 -20.92
CA LYS A 313 25.44 13.27 -20.56
C LYS A 313 24.09 12.55 -20.73
N GLY A 314 23.92 11.81 -21.83
CA GLY A 314 22.71 11.01 -22.09
C GLY A 314 22.50 9.90 -21.05
N GLU A 315 23.56 9.18 -20.70
CA GLU A 315 23.54 8.12 -19.67
C GLU A 315 23.17 8.69 -18.30
N ALA A 316 23.77 9.81 -17.89
CA ALA A 316 23.45 10.47 -16.62
C ALA A 316 21.98 10.91 -16.53
N VAL A 317 21.44 11.50 -17.61
CA VAL A 317 20.01 11.89 -17.65
C VAL A 317 19.10 10.67 -17.62
N ALA A 318 19.46 9.58 -18.31
CA ALA A 318 18.66 8.36 -18.34
C ALA A 318 18.55 7.70 -16.94
N GLU A 319 19.61 7.75 -16.15
CA GLU A 319 19.64 7.21 -14.79
C GLU A 319 18.98 8.12 -13.75
N LEU A 320 19.23 9.43 -13.79
CA LEU A 320 18.76 10.37 -12.77
C LEU A 320 17.34 10.86 -13.00
N ALA A 321 16.89 11.03 -14.24
CA ALA A 321 15.55 11.57 -14.52
C ALA A 321 14.39 10.75 -13.92
N PRO A 322 14.41 9.39 -13.94
CA PRO A 322 13.40 8.58 -13.26
C PRO A 322 13.35 8.79 -11.75
N LEU A 323 14.50 9.01 -11.09
CA LEU A 323 14.56 9.25 -9.64
C LEU A 323 13.92 10.59 -9.28
N ILE A 324 14.28 11.63 -10.03
CA ILE A 324 13.73 12.98 -9.86
C ILE A 324 12.22 13.00 -10.12
N ALA A 325 11.75 12.22 -11.08
CA ALA A 325 10.33 12.12 -11.43
C ALA A 325 9.47 11.53 -10.29
N GLU A 326 10.06 10.68 -9.44
CA GLU A 326 9.35 10.00 -8.35
C GLU A 326 9.25 10.80 -7.05
N LEU A 327 10.05 11.87 -6.91
CA LEU A 327 10.04 12.76 -5.75
C LEU A 327 8.66 13.39 -5.55
N ASP A 328 8.18 13.37 -4.31
CA ASP A 328 6.86 13.85 -3.95
C ASP A 328 6.77 15.37 -4.05
N ASP A 329 7.72 16.07 -3.41
CA ASP A 329 7.74 17.52 -3.32
C ASP A 329 8.11 18.19 -4.66
N GLU A 330 7.35 19.23 -5.03
CA GLU A 330 7.56 19.95 -6.28
C GLU A 330 8.79 20.83 -6.28
N ILE A 331 9.07 21.47 -5.15
CA ILE A 331 10.23 22.35 -5.00
C ILE A 331 11.50 21.50 -5.03
N GLU A 332 11.51 20.38 -4.31
CA GLU A 332 12.59 19.40 -4.31
C GLU A 332 12.84 18.84 -5.72
N ARG A 333 11.78 18.43 -6.42
CA ARG A 333 11.89 17.99 -7.82
C ARG A 333 12.50 19.07 -8.72
N GLN A 334 12.02 20.31 -8.59
CA GLN A 334 12.52 21.43 -9.38
C GLN A 334 13.98 21.75 -9.05
N HIS A 335 14.38 21.63 -7.78
CA HIS A 335 15.76 21.76 -7.33
C HIS A 335 16.67 20.73 -8.03
N TYR A 336 16.29 19.46 -8.06
CA TYR A 336 17.08 18.42 -8.72
C TYR A 336 17.05 18.50 -10.24
N VAL A 337 15.96 18.98 -10.86
CA VAL A 337 15.93 19.31 -12.30
C VAL A 337 17.00 20.35 -12.64
N GLN A 338 17.09 21.41 -11.83
CA GLN A 338 18.11 22.45 -11.99
C GLN A 338 19.53 21.93 -11.75
N GLN A 339 19.71 21.09 -10.73
CA GLN A 339 21.01 20.47 -10.44
C GLN A 339 21.46 19.56 -11.59
N LEU A 340 20.57 18.73 -12.14
CA LEU A 340 20.85 17.88 -13.30
C LEU A 340 21.21 18.72 -14.52
N SER A 341 20.44 19.77 -14.82
CA SER A 341 20.71 20.71 -15.91
C SER A 341 22.11 21.31 -15.81
N ARG A 342 22.53 21.77 -14.62
CA ARG A 342 23.89 22.28 -14.37
C ARG A 342 24.96 21.20 -14.54
N LEU A 343 24.71 20.00 -14.02
CA LEU A 343 25.66 18.88 -14.06
C LEU A 343 25.99 18.47 -15.51
N VAL A 344 24.97 18.32 -16.36
CA VAL A 344 25.17 17.90 -17.77
C VAL A 344 25.33 19.08 -18.73
N GLN A 345 25.16 20.32 -18.26
CA GLN A 345 25.19 21.55 -19.06
C GLN A 345 24.20 21.49 -20.25
N ILE A 346 22.96 21.13 -19.96
CA ILE A 346 21.86 21.10 -20.93
C ILE A 346 20.76 22.02 -20.41
N ASP A 347 20.07 22.69 -21.32
CA ASP A 347 18.94 23.56 -21.00
C ASP A 347 17.92 22.90 -20.06
N GLU A 348 17.51 23.65 -19.04
CA GLU A 348 16.62 23.18 -17.97
C GLU A 348 15.27 22.71 -18.52
N MET A 349 14.73 23.38 -19.55
CA MET A 349 13.46 23.01 -20.17
C MET A 349 13.53 21.63 -20.82
N VAL A 350 14.68 21.29 -21.42
CA VAL A 350 14.91 19.96 -22.01
C VAL A 350 14.98 18.90 -20.91
N ILE A 351 15.67 19.17 -19.81
CA ILE A 351 15.77 18.25 -18.67
C ILE A 351 14.40 18.04 -18.02
N ALA A 352 13.66 19.11 -17.76
CA ALA A 352 12.30 19.05 -17.22
C ALA A 352 11.38 18.20 -18.12
N GLY A 353 11.49 18.35 -19.45
CA GLY A 353 10.76 17.52 -20.41
C GLY A 353 11.11 16.03 -20.31
N ARG A 354 12.40 15.69 -20.07
CA ARG A 354 12.84 14.30 -19.88
C ARG A 354 12.35 13.71 -18.56
N VAL A 355 12.41 14.46 -17.46
CA VAL A 355 11.86 14.05 -16.16
C VAL A 355 10.35 13.78 -16.28
N GLN A 356 9.60 14.68 -16.93
CA GLN A 356 8.17 14.48 -17.19
C GLN A 356 7.89 13.26 -18.09
N ALA A 357 8.75 12.97 -19.07
CA ALA A 357 8.62 11.79 -19.90
C ALA A 357 8.86 10.50 -19.09
N SER A 358 9.85 10.48 -18.20
CA SER A 358 10.14 9.34 -17.31
C SER A 358 9.00 9.03 -16.33
N ALA A 359 8.28 10.06 -15.87
CA ALA A 359 7.05 9.88 -15.10
C ALA A 359 5.97 9.12 -15.90
N ARG A 360 5.89 9.34 -17.22
CA ARG A 360 4.90 8.70 -18.10
C ARG A 360 5.22 7.25 -18.47
N THR A 361 6.49 6.91 -18.66
CA THR A 361 6.91 5.53 -18.98
C THR A 361 6.85 4.58 -17.77
N SER A 362 6.89 5.13 -16.55
CA SER A 362 6.69 4.37 -15.31
C SER A 362 5.26 3.82 -15.14
N HIS A 363 4.31 4.24 -15.99
CA HIS A 363 2.91 3.82 -15.99
C HIS A 363 2.58 2.61 -16.89
N ILE A 364 3.56 1.96 -17.52
CA ILE A 364 3.30 0.76 -18.33
C ILE A 364 3.43 -0.49 -17.46
N ASP A 365 2.26 -1.01 -17.09
CA ASP A 365 2.06 -2.32 -16.47
C ASP A 365 2.83 -3.43 -17.24
N PRO A 366 3.77 -4.16 -16.61
CA PRO A 366 4.53 -5.23 -17.25
C PRO A 366 3.65 -6.34 -17.83
N ASP A 367 2.44 -6.54 -17.27
CA ASP A 367 1.51 -7.61 -17.66
C ASP A 367 0.78 -7.37 -18.99
N ARG A 368 0.92 -6.19 -19.60
CA ARG A 368 0.30 -5.88 -20.90
C ARG A 368 1.17 -6.16 -22.13
N LYS A 369 2.44 -6.53 -21.97
CA LYS A 369 3.37 -6.74 -23.11
C LYS A 369 3.32 -8.12 -23.78
N ASN A 370 2.56 -9.09 -23.24
CA ASN A 370 2.45 -10.43 -23.85
C ASN A 370 1.28 -10.61 -24.83
N GLY A 371 0.61 -9.55 -25.24
CA GLY A 371 -0.57 -9.65 -26.11
C GLY A 371 -0.61 -8.61 -27.22
N ARG A 372 0.29 -8.72 -28.21
CA ARG A 372 0.16 -8.31 -29.64
C ARG A 372 1.45 -7.71 -30.19
N THR A 373 2.27 -8.55 -30.80
CA THR A 373 3.19 -8.15 -31.87
C THR A 373 3.22 -9.24 -32.94
N MET A 374 2.25 -9.22 -33.86
CA MET A 374 2.46 -9.79 -35.21
C MET A 374 2.49 -8.64 -36.19
N GLY A 375 3.72 -8.34 -36.62
CA GLY A 375 4.06 -7.20 -37.45
C GLY A 375 3.54 -7.35 -38.89
N ARG A 376 3.17 -6.22 -39.48
CA ARG A 376 3.10 -6.04 -40.92
C ARG A 376 4.19 -5.05 -41.32
N ILE A 377 5.36 -5.58 -41.64
CA ILE A 377 6.39 -4.86 -42.39
C ILE A 377 6.06 -5.01 -43.87
N ARG A 378 5.77 -3.89 -44.53
CA ARG A 378 5.72 -3.76 -45.99
C ARG A 378 7.14 -3.50 -46.48
N ILE A 379 7.68 -4.40 -47.30
CA ILE A 379 8.74 -4.09 -48.26
C ILE A 379 8.31 -4.71 -49.59
N GLY A 380 8.33 -3.88 -50.63
CA GLY A 380 7.93 -4.26 -51.98
C GLY A 380 9.12 -4.51 -52.91
N ARG A 381 8.76 -5.22 -53.98
CA ARG A 381 9.28 -5.26 -55.36
C ARG A 381 10.11 -6.47 -55.82
N ASN A 382 9.51 -7.08 -56.86
CA ASN A 382 10.05 -7.76 -58.04
C ASN A 382 10.61 -9.17 -57.80
N SER A 383 10.35 -10.21 -58.60
CA SER A 383 9.82 -10.28 -59.98
C SER A 383 9.58 -11.74 -60.41
N VAL A 384 8.53 -11.95 -61.21
CA VAL A 384 8.42 -12.84 -62.41
C VAL A 384 8.03 -14.34 -62.27
N ALA A 385 6.98 -14.67 -63.07
CA ALA A 385 6.58 -15.94 -63.73
C ALA A 385 6.09 -17.11 -62.85
N ASP A 386 5.08 -17.91 -63.20
CA ASP A 386 4.14 -17.99 -64.33
C ASP A 386 3.01 -18.97 -63.93
N ASP A 387 1.94 -18.98 -64.73
CA ASP A 387 0.91 -20.02 -64.91
C ASP A 387 -0.26 -20.18 -63.91
N ALA A 388 -1.39 -19.64 -64.36
CA ALA A 388 -2.77 -20.10 -64.13
C ALA A 388 -3.03 -21.42 -64.94
N PRO A 389 -4.19 -22.14 -64.91
CA PRO A 389 -5.57 -21.65 -64.68
C PRO A 389 -6.51 -22.72 -64.00
N PRO A 390 -7.86 -22.76 -64.18
CA PRO A 390 -8.81 -22.19 -63.22
C PRO A 390 -10.00 -23.17 -62.91
N PRO A 391 -11.29 -22.75 -62.69
CA PRO A 391 -12.14 -23.21 -61.58
C PRO A 391 -13.36 -24.02 -62.05
N ASP A 392 -14.34 -24.29 -61.16
CA ASP A 392 -15.78 -24.36 -61.53
C ASP A 392 -16.70 -24.22 -60.27
N ASP A 393 -17.53 -23.17 -60.35
CA ASP A 393 -19.00 -23.07 -60.15
C ASP A 393 -19.75 -23.34 -58.83
N GLU A 394 -20.27 -22.24 -58.23
CA GLU A 394 -21.68 -21.76 -58.26
C GLU A 394 -22.83 -22.81 -58.08
N VAL A 395 -23.90 -22.68 -57.27
CA VAL A 395 -24.98 -21.66 -57.21
C VAL A 395 -25.93 -21.97 -55.99
N ASN A 396 -26.40 -20.90 -55.28
CA ASN A 396 -27.73 -20.52 -54.67
C ASN A 396 -28.91 -21.56 -54.46
N PRO A 397 -30.10 -21.25 -53.83
CA PRO A 397 -30.57 -20.08 -53.03
C PRO A 397 -31.50 -20.36 -51.78
N SER A 398 -31.80 -19.27 -51.02
CA SER A 398 -33.06 -18.86 -50.32
C SER A 398 -33.78 -19.65 -49.18
N GLY A 399 -34.30 -18.92 -48.15
CA GLY A 399 -35.14 -19.36 -46.99
C GLY A 399 -36.66 -19.57 -47.32
N PRO A 400 -37.69 -19.33 -46.45
CA PRO A 400 -37.81 -18.90 -45.02
C PRO A 400 -38.85 -19.75 -44.19
N GLU A 401 -39.27 -19.35 -42.95
CA GLU A 401 -40.69 -19.41 -42.47
C GLU A 401 -40.98 -18.89 -41.02
N MET A 402 -42.21 -18.41 -40.80
CA MET A 402 -42.84 -17.86 -39.57
C MET A 402 -44.03 -18.73 -39.09
N SER A 403 -44.38 -18.69 -37.78
CA SER A 403 -45.76 -18.65 -37.17
C SER A 403 -45.75 -19.21 -35.73
N THR A 404 -46.65 -18.97 -34.75
CA THR A 404 -47.74 -18.02 -34.39
C THR A 404 -48.18 -18.33 -32.94
N ASN A 405 -48.95 -17.40 -32.34
CA ASN A 405 -49.97 -17.55 -31.26
C ASN A 405 -49.61 -17.58 -29.76
N GLY A 406 -50.35 -16.75 -29.01
CA GLY A 406 -50.53 -16.82 -27.56
C GLY A 406 -52.01 -16.95 -27.17
N GLN A 407 -52.28 -17.24 -25.88
CA GLN A 407 -53.57 -17.07 -25.20
C GLN A 407 -53.41 -17.13 -23.65
N HIS A 408 -54.22 -16.31 -22.95
CA HIS A 408 -54.36 -16.04 -21.49
C HIS A 408 -55.34 -17.05 -20.77
N PRO A 409 -55.84 -16.88 -19.50
CA PRO A 409 -55.18 -16.93 -18.17
C PRO A 409 -56.02 -17.61 -17.00
N GLN A 410 -55.48 -17.59 -15.75
CA GLN A 410 -56.14 -17.57 -14.38
C GLN A 410 -56.74 -18.87 -13.74
N PRO A 411 -56.98 -18.97 -12.38
CA PRO A 411 -57.16 -17.90 -11.37
C PRO A 411 -56.57 -18.05 -9.91
N SER A 412 -56.43 -16.87 -9.28
CA SER A 412 -56.55 -16.41 -7.87
C SER A 412 -56.54 -17.33 -6.63
N GLN A 413 -55.85 -16.88 -5.57
CA GLN A 413 -56.44 -16.67 -4.23
C GLN A 413 -55.90 -15.39 -3.55
N ARG A 414 -56.80 -14.69 -2.83
CA ARG A 414 -56.69 -13.34 -2.24
C ARG A 414 -56.19 -13.34 -0.79
N SER A 415 -55.77 -12.13 -0.37
CA SER A 415 -55.76 -11.51 0.97
C SER A 415 -54.33 -11.16 1.41
N SER A 416 -54.01 -9.99 1.98
CA SER A 416 -54.79 -8.89 2.52
C SER A 416 -53.95 -7.59 2.45
N SER A 417 -54.65 -6.47 2.34
CA SER A 417 -54.12 -5.10 2.31
C SER A 417 -53.52 -4.70 3.67
N GLY A 418 -52.22 -4.39 3.68
CA GLY A 418 -51.55 -3.64 4.73
C GLY A 418 -50.64 -2.60 4.09
N GLY A 419 -50.84 -1.32 4.42
CA GLY A 419 -50.15 -0.19 3.80
C GLY A 419 -48.63 -0.36 3.81
N ARG A 420 -48.02 -0.41 2.62
CA ARG A 420 -46.56 -0.40 2.47
C ARG A 420 -46.02 0.95 2.96
N LYS A 421 -45.44 0.96 4.16
CA LYS A 421 -44.39 1.91 4.54
C LYS A 421 -43.31 1.81 3.45
N LEU A 422 -43.13 2.87 2.66
CA LEU A 422 -41.99 2.96 1.75
C LEU A 422 -40.73 3.12 2.60
N VAL A 423 -40.06 2.00 2.86
CA VAL A 423 -38.68 2.00 3.31
C VAL A 423 -37.85 2.03 2.03
N VAL A 424 -37.39 3.22 1.65
CA VAL A 424 -36.34 3.37 0.64
C VAL A 424 -35.07 2.81 1.28
N ASP A 425 -34.39 1.91 0.58
CA ASP A 425 -33.12 1.31 1.03
C ASP A 425 -32.05 2.40 1.09
N VAL A 426 -31.54 2.70 2.29
CA VAL A 426 -30.57 3.77 2.54
C VAL A 426 -29.24 3.21 3.02
N GLY A 427 -28.73 2.19 2.32
CA GLY A 427 -27.54 1.42 2.68
C GLY A 427 -26.17 2.11 2.53
N GLN A 428 -26.09 3.41 2.21
CA GLN A 428 -24.82 4.16 2.17
C GLN A 428 -24.60 4.93 3.47
N GLY A 429 -23.40 4.86 4.06
CA GLY A 429 -23.10 5.59 5.30
C GLY A 429 -23.18 7.12 5.09
N ILE A 430 -23.63 7.87 6.10
CA ILE A 430 -23.75 9.35 6.03
C ILE A 430 -22.44 9.99 5.54
N ARG A 431 -21.30 9.51 6.03
CA ARG A 431 -19.97 10.01 5.63
C ARG A 431 -19.65 9.72 4.16
N GLU A 432 -20.07 8.58 3.63
CA GLU A 432 -19.86 8.24 2.21
C GLU A 432 -20.70 9.14 1.29
N LEU A 433 -21.91 9.51 1.73
CA LEU A 433 -22.77 10.46 1.01
C LEU A 433 -22.18 11.88 1.00
N GLU A 434 -21.66 12.33 2.14
CA GLU A 434 -20.93 13.61 2.22
C GLU A 434 -19.70 13.62 1.30
N ASP A 435 -18.92 12.54 1.33
CA ASP A 435 -17.70 12.42 0.52
C ASP A 435 -18.05 12.36 -0.96
N HIS A 436 -19.12 11.66 -1.34
CA HIS A 436 -19.61 11.61 -2.71
C HIS A 436 -20.10 12.96 -3.22
N LEU A 437 -20.87 13.69 -2.40
CA LEU A 437 -21.36 15.00 -2.75
C LEU A 437 -20.22 16.00 -2.96
N LEU A 438 -19.28 16.09 -2.01
CA LEU A 438 -18.14 17.02 -2.13
C LEU A 438 -17.19 16.61 -3.24
N ALA A 439 -16.90 15.33 -3.42
CA ALA A 439 -16.01 14.87 -4.49
C ALA A 439 -16.56 15.23 -5.88
N ASN A 440 -17.88 15.15 -6.09
CA ASN A 440 -18.48 15.57 -7.35
C ASN A 440 -18.38 17.09 -7.56
N LEU A 441 -18.67 17.88 -6.52
CA LEU A 441 -18.58 19.35 -6.57
C LEU A 441 -17.14 19.85 -6.78
N LEU A 442 -16.17 19.17 -6.18
CA LEU A 442 -14.74 19.46 -6.37
C LEU A 442 -14.24 19.03 -7.75
N ARG A 443 -14.90 18.05 -8.39
CA ARG A 443 -14.56 17.63 -9.76
C ARG A 443 -15.11 18.59 -10.81
N GLU A 444 -16.34 19.06 -10.60
CA GLU A 444 -17.02 20.03 -11.47
C GLU A 444 -17.75 21.09 -10.61
N PRO A 445 -17.12 22.22 -10.28
CA PRO A 445 -17.71 23.26 -9.43
C PRO A 445 -18.98 23.89 -9.99
N ASP A 446 -19.14 23.90 -11.31
CA ASP A 446 -20.36 24.37 -11.99
C ASP A 446 -21.61 23.58 -11.53
N LEU A 447 -21.40 22.35 -11.02
CA LEU A 447 -22.47 21.58 -10.39
C LEU A 447 -23.04 22.29 -9.16
N PHE A 448 -22.28 23.12 -8.45
CA PHE A 448 -22.77 23.85 -7.29
C PHE A 448 -23.86 24.85 -7.72
N VAL A 449 -23.61 25.60 -8.80
CA VAL A 449 -24.57 26.56 -9.37
C VAL A 449 -25.77 25.82 -9.96
N TRP A 450 -25.51 24.77 -10.73
CA TRP A 450 -26.57 23.93 -11.29
C TRP A 450 -27.45 23.30 -10.19
N LEU A 451 -26.84 22.80 -9.12
CA LEU A 451 -27.54 22.17 -8.00
C LEU A 451 -28.42 23.17 -7.26
N ALA A 452 -28.00 24.43 -7.12
CA ALA A 452 -28.82 25.49 -6.55
C ALA A 452 -30.08 25.75 -7.39
N GLN A 453 -29.94 25.88 -8.71
CA GLN A 453 -31.07 26.05 -9.64
C GLN A 453 -32.01 24.82 -9.61
N GLU A 454 -31.44 23.62 -9.54
CA GLU A 454 -32.22 22.39 -9.53
C GLU A 454 -32.92 22.17 -8.18
N CYS A 455 -32.34 22.62 -7.08
CA CYS A 455 -32.99 22.63 -5.77
C CYS A 455 -34.20 23.57 -5.77
N GLU A 456 -34.06 24.77 -6.34
CA GLU A 456 -35.16 25.72 -6.49
C GLU A 456 -36.31 25.13 -7.31
N ARG A 457 -36.00 24.50 -8.45
CA ARG A 457 -36.98 23.82 -9.31
C ARG A 457 -37.72 22.68 -8.60
N LEU A 458 -37.07 22.03 -7.64
CA LEU A 458 -37.63 20.92 -6.85
C LEU A 458 -38.27 21.38 -5.54
N GLU A 459 -38.32 22.69 -5.29
CA GLU A 459 -38.84 23.28 -4.05
C GLU A 459 -38.13 22.71 -2.80
N ILE A 460 -36.81 22.54 -2.88
CA ILE A 460 -35.96 22.15 -1.75
C ILE A 460 -34.92 23.23 -1.49
N SER A 461 -34.47 23.37 -0.24
CA SER A 461 -33.45 24.36 0.12
C SER A 461 -32.14 24.13 -0.65
N PRO A 462 -31.38 25.18 -1.00
CA PRO A 462 -30.08 25.00 -1.67
C PRO A 462 -29.10 24.28 -0.74
N LEU A 463 -28.03 23.72 -1.32
CA LEU A 463 -26.96 23.07 -0.56
C LEU A 463 -26.33 24.06 0.42
N SER A 464 -26.14 23.64 1.67
CA SER A 464 -25.54 24.47 2.71
C SER A 464 -24.55 23.68 3.55
N GLY A 465 -23.66 24.39 4.26
CA GLY A 465 -22.74 23.75 5.20
C GLY A 465 -23.46 22.93 6.28
N SER A 466 -24.69 23.30 6.66
CA SER A 466 -25.47 22.54 7.65
C SER A 466 -25.81 21.13 7.22
N ASP A 467 -25.77 20.82 5.91
CA ASP A 467 -26.04 19.50 5.36
C ASP A 467 -24.95 18.47 5.72
N PHE A 468 -23.77 18.92 6.15
CA PHE A 468 -22.64 18.06 6.52
C PHE A 468 -22.47 17.95 8.04
N ASN A 469 -22.25 16.74 8.56
CA ASN A 469 -21.96 16.50 9.97
C ASN A 469 -20.50 16.79 10.32
N HIS A 470 -19.57 16.58 9.39
CA HIS A 470 -18.14 16.78 9.64
C HIS A 470 -17.73 18.23 9.41
N VAL A 471 -17.14 18.87 10.41
CA VAL A 471 -16.69 20.28 10.35
C VAL A 471 -15.75 20.52 9.16
N GLU A 472 -14.81 19.61 8.90
CA GLU A 472 -13.89 19.71 7.75
C GLU A 472 -14.65 19.83 6.41
N ASN A 473 -15.74 19.06 6.25
CA ASN A 473 -16.56 19.07 5.04
C ASN A 473 -17.37 20.38 4.92
N GLN A 474 -17.83 20.94 6.05
CA GLN A 474 -18.49 22.24 6.07
C GLN A 474 -17.54 23.34 5.61
N GLU A 475 -16.30 23.36 6.12
CA GLU A 475 -15.32 24.39 5.75
C GLU A 475 -14.88 24.28 4.29
N ILE A 476 -14.69 23.05 3.79
CA ILE A 476 -14.39 22.83 2.37
C ILE A 476 -15.52 23.34 1.47
N LEU A 477 -16.78 23.07 1.82
CA LEU A 477 -17.92 23.60 1.08
C LEU A 477 -17.96 25.13 1.11
N ARG A 478 -17.71 25.75 2.27
CA ARG A 478 -17.70 27.22 2.41
C ARG A 478 -16.57 27.84 1.61
N ALA A 479 -15.38 27.24 1.63
CA ALA A 479 -14.27 27.65 0.78
C ALA A 479 -14.66 27.54 -0.70
N LEU A 480 -15.26 26.43 -1.12
CA LEU A 480 -15.67 26.20 -2.50
C LEU A 480 -16.70 27.25 -2.95
N ASN A 481 -17.69 27.53 -2.10
CA ASN A 481 -18.68 28.57 -2.38
C ASN A 481 -18.03 29.95 -2.54
N ARG A 482 -17.06 30.31 -1.68
CA ARG A 482 -16.31 31.57 -1.84
C ARG A 482 -15.51 31.61 -3.13
N PHE A 483 -14.87 30.50 -3.49
CA PHE A 483 -14.09 30.38 -4.72
C PHE A 483 -14.96 30.57 -5.96
N ILE A 484 -16.11 29.90 -6.04
CA ILE A 484 -17.02 29.98 -7.19
C ILE A 484 -17.54 31.41 -7.44
N HIS A 485 -17.60 32.23 -6.40
CA HIS A 485 -18.01 33.64 -6.49
C HIS A 485 -16.82 34.60 -6.67
N SER A 486 -15.60 34.08 -6.82
CA SER A 486 -14.42 34.89 -7.15
C SER A 486 -14.20 34.95 -8.67
N ASP A 487 -13.44 35.94 -9.12
CA ASP A 487 -13.05 36.08 -10.53
C ASP A 487 -11.91 35.12 -10.94
N GLU A 488 -11.43 34.28 -10.01
CA GLU A 488 -10.34 33.33 -10.25
C GLU A 488 -10.82 32.11 -11.06
N PRO A 489 -10.07 31.68 -12.09
CA PRO A 489 -10.42 30.48 -12.84
C PRO A 489 -10.29 29.25 -11.95
N TRP A 490 -11.27 28.34 -12.05
CA TRP A 490 -11.22 27.10 -11.28
C TRP A 490 -9.96 26.28 -11.56
N SER A 491 -9.17 26.11 -10.51
CA SER A 491 -8.09 25.13 -10.40
C SER A 491 -8.10 24.60 -8.99
N MET A 492 -7.96 23.28 -8.85
CA MET A 492 -7.84 22.65 -7.52
C MET A 492 -6.62 23.16 -6.75
N GLU A 493 -5.54 23.57 -7.44
CA GLU A 493 -4.35 24.15 -6.81
C GLU A 493 -4.68 25.48 -6.14
N VAL A 494 -5.27 26.41 -6.91
CA VAL A 494 -5.68 27.72 -6.41
C VAL A 494 -6.72 27.55 -5.30
N PHE A 495 -7.61 26.57 -5.45
CA PHE A 495 -8.57 26.22 -4.40
C PHE A 495 -7.90 25.69 -3.13
N GLN A 496 -6.88 24.85 -3.26
CA GLN A 496 -6.10 24.33 -2.14
C GLN A 496 -5.31 25.45 -1.44
N ASP A 497 -4.75 26.40 -2.19
CA ASP A 497 -3.98 27.52 -1.64
C ASP A 497 -4.82 28.46 -0.78
N ILE A 498 -6.10 28.65 -1.12
CA ILE A 498 -7.03 29.44 -0.29
C ILE A 498 -7.62 28.63 0.89
N LEU A 499 -7.40 27.31 0.91
CA LEU A 499 -7.89 26.43 1.95
C LEU A 499 -6.88 26.38 3.11
N ILE A 500 -7.38 26.39 4.34
CA ILE A 500 -6.52 26.33 5.53
C ILE A 500 -5.77 24.98 5.53
N SER A 501 -4.46 25.01 5.83
CA SER A 501 -3.54 23.87 5.68
C SER A 501 -4.01 22.56 6.32
N HIS A 502 -4.67 22.61 7.49
CA HIS A 502 -5.18 21.41 8.16
C HIS A 502 -6.30 20.69 7.37
N LEU A 503 -6.94 21.35 6.41
CA LEU A 503 -7.97 20.76 5.54
C LEU A 503 -7.37 20.13 4.27
N HIS A 504 -6.09 20.37 3.94
CA HIS A 504 -5.46 19.81 2.73
C HIS A 504 -5.48 18.27 2.73
N GLY A 505 -5.22 17.65 3.88
CA GLY A 505 -5.32 16.18 4.01
C GLY A 505 -6.74 15.67 3.76
N ARG A 506 -7.77 16.41 4.18
CA ARG A 506 -9.17 16.05 3.91
C ARG A 506 -9.54 16.25 2.44
N LEU A 507 -9.13 17.38 1.86
CA LEU A 507 -9.29 17.67 0.44
C LEU A 507 -8.70 16.55 -0.43
N GLY A 508 -7.47 16.11 -0.12
CA GLY A 508 -6.82 14.98 -0.79
C GLY A 508 -7.63 13.69 -0.74
N ARG A 509 -8.22 13.34 0.42
CA ARG A 509 -9.10 12.17 0.54
C ARG A 509 -10.35 12.27 -0.33
N LEU A 510 -10.99 13.44 -0.40
CA LEU A 510 -12.17 13.67 -1.22
C LEU A 510 -11.85 13.56 -2.72
N VAL A 511 -10.70 14.08 -3.14
CA VAL A 511 -10.24 13.96 -4.54
C VAL A 511 -9.99 12.48 -4.89
N VAL A 512 -9.32 11.72 -4.02
CA VAL A 512 -9.11 10.28 -4.22
C VAL A 512 -10.43 9.54 -4.30
N TYR A 513 -11.38 9.84 -3.40
CA TYR A 513 -12.71 9.25 -3.41
C TYR A 513 -13.43 9.48 -4.76
N GLY A 514 -13.42 10.71 -5.28
CA GLY A 514 -14.04 11.04 -6.56
C GLY A 514 -13.43 10.33 -7.77
N LEU A 515 -12.13 10.03 -7.72
CA LEU A 515 -11.42 9.31 -8.78
C LEU A 515 -11.70 7.81 -8.79
N GLN A 516 -12.10 7.25 -7.64
CA GLN A 516 -12.52 5.84 -7.51
C GLN A 516 -13.97 5.62 -7.96
N GLN A 517 -14.76 6.69 -8.13
CA GLN A 517 -16.14 6.58 -8.61
C GLN A 517 -16.16 6.19 -10.11
N PRO A 518 -17.18 5.42 -10.56
CA PRO A 518 -17.34 5.08 -11.97
C PRO A 518 -17.38 6.34 -12.85
N ALA A 519 -16.74 6.26 -14.02
CA ALA A 519 -16.82 7.33 -15.02
C ALA A 519 -18.28 7.52 -15.45
N CYS A 520 -18.78 8.75 -15.32
CA CYS A 520 -20.13 9.13 -15.73
C CYS A 520 -20.05 10.34 -16.66
N ASN A 521 -20.98 10.43 -17.61
CA ASN A 521 -21.15 11.65 -18.39
C ASN A 521 -21.69 12.80 -17.50
N THR A 522 -21.69 14.03 -18.02
CA THR A 522 -22.16 15.22 -17.28
C THR A 522 -23.59 15.06 -16.74
N ALA A 523 -24.48 14.42 -17.50
CA ALA A 523 -25.85 14.15 -17.07
C ALA A 523 -25.90 13.18 -15.87
N GLY A 524 -25.13 12.09 -15.92
CA GLY A 524 -25.01 11.13 -14.82
C GLY A 524 -24.39 11.76 -13.58
N LEU A 525 -23.41 12.64 -13.73
CA LEU A 525 -22.79 13.34 -12.61
C LEU A 525 -23.76 14.29 -11.91
N LYS A 526 -24.51 15.08 -12.68
CA LYS A 526 -25.60 15.93 -12.16
C LYS A 526 -26.61 15.12 -11.36
N GLU A 527 -27.07 14.01 -11.93
CA GLU A 527 -28.06 13.15 -11.29
C GLU A 527 -27.52 12.48 -10.02
N HIS A 528 -26.28 11.98 -10.02
CA HIS A 528 -25.66 11.37 -8.85
C HIS A 528 -25.43 12.39 -7.73
N THR A 529 -25.01 13.61 -8.06
CA THR A 529 -24.80 14.71 -7.10
C THR A 529 -26.11 15.12 -6.43
N LEU A 530 -27.18 15.28 -7.21
CA LEU A 530 -28.51 15.57 -6.67
C LEU A 530 -29.05 14.43 -5.79
N LYS A 531 -28.93 13.17 -6.24
CA LYS A 531 -29.35 12.01 -5.45
C LYS A 531 -28.58 11.91 -4.13
N ALA A 532 -27.27 12.20 -4.13
CA ALA A 532 -26.46 12.20 -2.92
C ALA A 532 -26.95 13.26 -1.92
N LEU A 533 -27.22 14.49 -2.38
CA LEU A 533 -27.80 15.54 -1.53
C LEU A 533 -29.16 15.13 -0.93
N ILE A 534 -30.05 14.59 -1.75
CA ILE A 534 -31.39 14.18 -1.29
C ILE A 534 -31.29 13.04 -0.27
N ARG A 535 -30.45 12.02 -0.53
CA ARG A 535 -30.24 10.90 0.39
C ARG A 535 -29.62 11.35 1.71
N LEU A 536 -28.63 12.23 1.67
CA LEU A 536 -28.01 12.84 2.85
C LEU A 536 -29.06 13.53 3.73
N ARG A 537 -29.96 14.32 3.12
CA ARG A 537 -31.03 15.01 3.85
C ARG A 537 -32.10 14.06 4.39
N ILE A 538 -32.49 13.04 3.64
CA ILE A 538 -33.43 12.00 4.09
C ILE A 538 -32.87 11.30 5.34
N GLN A 539 -31.59 10.93 5.35
CA GLN A 539 -30.95 10.31 6.51
C GLN A 539 -30.94 11.25 7.72
N ARG A 540 -30.53 12.51 7.52
CA ARG A 540 -30.48 13.52 8.59
C ARG A 540 -31.87 13.80 9.18
N LEU A 541 -32.88 13.98 8.34
CA LEU A 541 -34.26 14.21 8.80
C LEU A 541 -34.85 12.99 9.51
N SER A 542 -34.53 11.77 9.04
CA SER A 542 -34.96 10.54 9.70
C SER A 542 -34.37 10.42 11.11
N ALA A 543 -33.08 10.71 11.27
CA ALA A 543 -32.42 10.76 12.57
C ALA A 543 -33.02 11.86 13.47
N LYS A 544 -33.23 13.06 12.93
CA LYS A 544 -33.85 14.19 13.65
C LYS A 544 -35.26 13.87 14.13
N ILE A 545 -36.10 13.26 13.29
CA ILE A 545 -37.46 12.86 13.65
C ILE A 545 -37.45 11.83 14.78
N THR A 546 -36.53 10.86 14.72
CA THR A 546 -36.38 9.85 15.77
C THR A 546 -36.01 10.51 17.10
N HIS A 547 -35.05 11.44 17.09
CA HIS A 547 -34.63 12.17 18.29
C HIS A 547 -35.73 13.10 18.84
N VAL A 548 -36.42 13.86 18.00
CA VAL A 548 -37.50 14.75 18.43
C VAL A 548 -38.67 13.97 19.01
N ARG A 549 -39.00 12.79 18.49
CA ARG A 549 -40.05 11.93 19.07
C ARG A 549 -39.65 11.44 20.47
N PHE A 550 -38.40 11.07 20.66
CA PHE A 550 -37.88 10.70 21.97
C PHE A 550 -38.00 11.87 22.97
N LEU A 551 -37.54 13.07 22.59
CA LEU A 551 -37.68 14.27 23.42
C LEU A 551 -39.15 14.63 23.71
N GLN A 552 -40.04 14.41 22.74
CA GLN A 552 -41.47 14.65 22.89
C GLN A 552 -42.09 13.68 23.92
N GLU A 553 -41.70 12.41 23.91
CA GLU A 553 -42.14 11.41 24.89
C GLU A 553 -41.65 11.77 26.30
N ASP A 554 -40.41 12.22 26.44
CA ASP A 554 -39.85 12.65 27.72
C ASP A 554 -40.49 13.94 28.25
N ALA A 555 -40.65 14.97 27.43
CA ALA A 555 -41.35 16.21 27.82
C ALA A 555 -42.81 15.95 28.25
N SER A 556 -43.47 14.96 27.63
CA SER A 556 -44.83 14.54 28.01
C SER A 556 -44.86 13.81 29.36
N ARG A 557 -43.77 13.12 29.75
CA ARG A 557 -43.65 12.46 31.06
C ARG A 557 -43.34 13.46 32.18
N ASP A 558 -42.55 14.48 31.87
CA ASP A 558 -42.10 15.50 32.83
C ASP A 558 -43.15 16.62 33.06
N GLY A 559 -44.27 16.60 32.33
CA GLY A 559 -45.39 17.54 32.52
C GLY A 559 -45.20 18.91 31.86
N SER A 560 -44.19 19.08 31.00
CA SER A 560 -43.93 20.31 30.24
C SER A 560 -44.78 20.37 28.97
N GLU A 561 -46.05 20.78 29.09
CA GLU A 561 -46.99 20.81 27.95
C GLU A 561 -46.56 21.73 26.79
N ASP A 562 -45.91 22.86 27.09
CA ASP A 562 -45.50 23.83 26.07
C ASP A 562 -44.31 23.30 25.24
N ASP A 563 -43.32 22.69 25.88
CA ASP A 563 -42.19 22.03 25.19
C ASP A 563 -42.69 20.88 24.30
N ALA A 564 -43.67 20.11 24.76
CA ALA A 564 -44.27 19.02 23.98
C ALA A 564 -45.00 19.53 22.72
N LYS A 565 -45.68 20.69 22.80
CA LYS A 565 -46.33 21.33 21.63
C LYS A 565 -45.31 21.86 20.62
N ASP A 566 -44.22 22.45 21.09
CA ASP A 566 -43.15 22.96 20.22
C ASP A 566 -42.44 21.80 19.50
N LEU A 567 -42.11 20.73 20.22
CA LEU A 567 -41.52 19.52 19.64
C LEU A 567 -42.45 18.83 18.64
N LEU A 568 -43.76 18.79 18.90
CA LEU A 568 -44.75 18.27 17.95
C LEU A 568 -44.77 19.09 16.65
N THR A 569 -44.67 20.42 16.75
CA THR A 569 -44.60 21.31 15.59
C THR A 569 -43.34 21.05 14.76
N ILE A 570 -42.19 20.89 15.41
CA ILE A 570 -40.90 20.56 14.76
C ILE A 570 -40.96 19.18 14.09
N ASN A 571 -41.54 18.17 14.76
CA ASN A 571 -41.70 16.81 14.25
C ASN A 571 -42.61 16.78 13.00
N ASN A 572 -43.74 17.48 13.05
CA ASN A 572 -44.66 17.59 11.91
C ASN A 572 -44.02 18.27 10.70
N LYS A 573 -43.28 19.36 10.92
CA LYS A 573 -42.54 20.05 9.86
C LYS A 573 -41.46 19.15 9.25
N SER A 574 -40.65 18.50 10.07
CA SER A 574 -39.58 17.60 9.62
C SER A 574 -40.13 16.38 8.87
N THR A 575 -41.27 15.85 9.32
CA THR A 575 -41.95 14.72 8.67
C THR A 575 -42.48 15.09 7.28
N ARG A 576 -43.09 16.29 7.13
CA ARG A 576 -43.54 16.78 5.82
C ARG A 576 -42.37 16.94 4.84
N GLU A 577 -41.26 17.51 5.31
CA GLU A 577 -40.04 17.69 4.50
C GLU A 577 -39.44 16.34 4.08
N LEU A 578 -39.38 15.36 4.99
CA LEU A 578 -38.93 14.00 4.70
C LEU A 578 -39.77 13.35 3.58
N PHE A 579 -41.11 13.44 3.67
CA PHE A 579 -41.99 12.89 2.66
C PHE A 579 -41.83 13.56 1.29
N HIS A 580 -41.61 14.89 1.26
CA HIS A 580 -41.32 15.61 0.03
C HIS A 580 -40.04 15.09 -0.63
N LEU A 581 -38.93 15.00 0.12
CA LEU A 581 -37.65 14.51 -0.39
C LEU A 581 -37.71 13.05 -0.87
N GLN A 582 -38.41 12.18 -0.14
CA GLN A 582 -38.62 10.79 -0.56
C GLN A 582 -39.40 10.72 -1.89
N ARG A 583 -40.44 11.55 -2.05
CA ARG A 583 -41.21 11.62 -3.30
C ARG A 583 -40.35 12.12 -4.46
N VAL A 584 -39.50 13.12 -4.23
CA VAL A 584 -38.56 13.63 -5.23
C VAL A 584 -37.58 12.54 -5.65
N LEU A 585 -36.97 11.82 -4.69
CA LEU A 585 -36.03 10.73 -4.98
C LEU A 585 -36.69 9.60 -5.78
N LEU A 586 -37.89 9.16 -5.39
CA LEU A 586 -38.62 8.09 -6.06
C LEU A 586 -38.99 8.42 -7.50
N ARG A 587 -39.33 9.68 -7.80
CA ARG A 587 -39.60 10.12 -9.18
C ARG A 587 -38.37 10.02 -10.08
N ARG A 588 -37.17 10.09 -9.49
CA ARG A 588 -35.87 10.06 -10.18
C ARG A 588 -35.22 8.67 -10.25
N GLU A 589 -35.72 7.73 -9.46
CA GLU A 589 -35.29 6.33 -9.49
C GLU A 589 -36.14 5.47 -10.44
N ARG A 590 -37.28 5.98 -10.94
CA ARG A 590 -38.04 5.30 -11.98
C ARG A 590 -37.31 5.42 -13.33
N PRO A 591 -36.97 4.31 -14.01
CA PRO A 591 -36.55 4.37 -15.40
C PRO A 591 -37.70 4.98 -16.21
N GLU A 592 -37.38 5.82 -17.20
CA GLU A 592 -38.35 6.38 -18.14
C GLU A 592 -39.12 5.25 -18.84
N GLN A 593 -40.26 4.85 -18.26
CA GLN A 593 -41.22 4.02 -18.94
C GLN A 593 -41.96 4.91 -19.94
N GLY A 594 -41.52 4.82 -21.19
CA GLY A 594 -42.33 5.00 -22.39
C GLY A 594 -43.37 6.10 -22.35
N MET A 595 -43.00 7.27 -22.86
CA MET A 595 -43.95 8.18 -23.49
C MET A 595 -44.60 7.44 -24.67
N ARG A 596 -45.75 6.81 -24.40
CA ARG A 596 -46.79 6.52 -25.39
C ARG A 596 -47.92 7.51 -25.18
N VAL A 597 -48.64 7.75 -26.28
CA VAL A 597 -49.86 8.56 -26.49
C VAL A 597 -49.48 9.93 -27.08
N HIS A 598 -49.73 10.27 -28.35
CA HIS A 598 -50.74 9.84 -29.33
C HIS A 598 -50.15 9.57 -30.72
#